data_AF-A0A7X2CD94-F1
#
_entry.id   AF-A0A7X2CD94-F1
#
_cell.length_a   1.000
_cell.length_b   1.000
_cell.length_c   1.000
_cell.angle_alpha   90.00
_cell.angle_beta   90.00
_cell.angle_gamma   90.00
#
_symmetry.space_group_name_H-M   'P 1'
#
loop_
_entity.id
_entity.type
_entity.pdbx_description
1 polymer ?
#
loop_
_entity_poly.entity_id
_entity_poly.type
_entity_poly.pdbx_seq_one_letter_code
_entity_poly.pdbx_strand_id
1 'polypeptide(L)'
;MATPKILHLRSVAHEESSFDRTVIARGYESLSVRELDAATLARRSAILVEAHIDQCALLALKPALEAHLDQGGTLVFNGHLTYGLLDGLELFQVATERRVKDLQVIRVNPHPVFDGVDCPDLSFRKGVVVFMVAVPIRPLRER
;
A
#
# COMPACT_ATOMS: atom_id res chain seq x y z
N MET A 1 16.43 16.96 -14.57
CA MET A 1 16.49 16.15 -13.33
C MET A 1 15.80 14.82 -13.62
N ALA A 2 16.34 13.69 -13.18
CA ALA A 2 15.72 12.38 -13.42
C ALA A 2 14.42 12.27 -12.64
N THR A 3 13.32 11.90 -13.31
CA THR A 3 12.03 11.69 -12.69
C THR A 3 12.13 10.56 -11.65
N PRO A 4 11.75 10.79 -10.38
CA PRO A 4 11.78 9.74 -9.38
C PRO A 4 10.85 8.60 -9.81
N LYS A 5 11.39 7.38 -9.76
CA LYS A 5 10.70 6.18 -10.21
C LYS A 5 9.53 5.80 -9.29
N ILE A 6 9.62 6.15 -8.01
CA ILE A 6 8.65 5.78 -6.98
C ILE A 6 7.98 7.03 -6.43
N LEU A 7 6.65 7.00 -6.40
CA LEU A 7 5.81 8.01 -5.77
C LEU A 7 5.18 7.46 -4.48
N HIS A 8 5.36 8.17 -3.38
CA HIS A 8 4.72 7.90 -2.10
C HIS A 8 3.50 8.82 -1.94
N LEU A 9 2.33 8.24 -1.66
CA LEU A 9 1.11 8.96 -1.33
C LEU A 9 1.00 9.04 0.18
N ARG A 10 1.34 10.22 0.71
CA ARG A 10 1.35 10.47 2.15
C ARG A 10 -0.07 10.57 2.68
N SER A 11 -0.28 9.97 3.84
CA SER A 11 -1.52 10.11 4.61
C SER A 11 -1.75 11.56 5.07
N VAL A 12 -3.00 11.88 5.41
CA VAL A 12 -3.34 13.16 6.06
C VAL A 12 -3.03 13.05 7.56
N ALA A 13 -1.76 12.80 7.90
CA ALA A 13 -1.30 12.80 9.28
C ALA A 13 -0.86 14.21 9.69
N HIS A 14 -1.09 14.58 10.96
CA HIS A 14 -0.67 15.89 11.50
C HIS A 14 0.82 15.96 11.84
N GLU A 15 1.52 14.82 11.85
CA GLU A 15 2.94 14.72 12.16
C GLU A 15 3.66 13.85 11.11
N GLU A 16 4.89 14.24 10.77
CA GLU A 16 5.76 13.48 9.87
C GLU A 16 6.22 12.18 10.54
N SER A 17 5.81 11.05 9.96
CA SER A 17 6.14 9.74 10.48
C SER A 17 7.61 9.39 10.26
N SER A 18 8.15 8.44 11.03
CA SER A 18 9.48 7.89 10.75
C SER A 18 9.59 7.22 9.36
N PHE A 19 8.44 6.83 8.79
CA PHE A 19 8.37 6.25 7.47
C PHE A 19 8.53 7.32 6.40
N ASP A 20 7.85 8.46 6.53
CA ASP A 20 7.98 9.62 5.64
C ASP A 20 9.44 10.05 5.53
N ARG A 21 10.12 10.20 6.66
CA ARG A 21 11.56 10.55 6.72
C ARG A 21 12.42 9.56 5.94
N THR A 22 12.10 8.27 6.04
CA THR A 22 12.83 7.20 5.33
C THR A 22 12.60 7.26 3.82
N VAL A 23 11.35 7.50 3.40
CA VAL A 23 10.97 7.68 2.00
C VAL A 23 11.69 8.88 1.39
N ILE A 24 11.68 10.01 2.09
CA ILE A 24 12.36 11.25 1.68
C ILE A 24 13.88 11.03 1.61
N ALA A 25 14.48 10.39 2.61
CA ALA A 25 15.92 10.09 2.63
C ALA A 25 16.35 9.15 1.48
N ARG A 26 15.43 8.32 0.95
CA ARG A 26 15.65 7.49 -0.23
C ARG A 26 15.45 8.23 -1.56
N GLY A 27 15.08 9.52 -1.52
CA GLY A 27 14.85 10.34 -2.70
C GLY A 27 13.56 10.01 -3.44
N TYR A 28 12.60 9.38 -2.78
CA TYR A 28 11.28 9.14 -3.36
C TYR A 28 10.47 10.43 -3.30
N GLU A 29 9.65 10.67 -4.32
CA GLU A 29 8.73 11.79 -4.30
C GLU A 29 7.57 11.47 -3.37
N SER A 30 7.20 12.40 -2.50
CA SER A 30 6.12 12.22 -1.54
C SER A 30 5.12 13.35 -1.65
N LEU A 31 3.88 13.03 -2.03
CA LEU A 31 2.82 14.00 -2.27
C LEU A 31 1.55 13.63 -1.51
N SER A 32 0.73 14.63 -1.21
CA SER A 32 -0.64 14.39 -0.76
C SER A 32 -1.47 13.88 -1.93
N VAL A 33 -2.40 12.94 -1.68
CA VAL A 33 -3.35 12.48 -2.71
C VAL A 33 -4.19 13.61 -3.30
N ARG A 34 -4.43 14.68 -2.52
CA ARG A 34 -5.22 15.85 -2.96
C ARG A 34 -4.46 16.79 -3.89
N GLU A 35 -3.15 16.62 -4.02
CA GLU A 35 -2.27 17.40 -4.91
C GLU A 35 -2.00 16.66 -6.23
N LEU A 36 -2.56 15.47 -6.40
CA LEU A 36 -2.29 14.61 -7.55
C LEU A 36 -3.23 14.88 -8.72
N ASP A 37 -2.66 14.69 -9.91
CA ASP A 37 -3.39 14.54 -11.16
C ASP A 37 -2.99 13.22 -11.87
N ALA A 38 -3.76 12.85 -12.88
CA ALA A 38 -3.49 11.64 -13.67
C ALA A 38 -2.10 11.67 -14.33
N ALA A 39 -1.63 12.84 -14.76
CA ALA A 39 -0.34 12.99 -15.41
C ALA A 39 0.84 12.69 -14.47
N THR A 40 0.68 12.99 -13.17
CA THR A 40 1.68 12.72 -12.14
C THR A 40 1.84 11.23 -11.90
N LEU A 41 0.74 10.46 -11.94
CA LEU A 41 0.77 9.00 -11.79
C LEU A 41 1.43 8.31 -13.00
N ALA A 42 1.14 8.78 -14.22
CA ALA A 42 1.65 8.19 -15.46
C ALA A 42 3.19 8.23 -15.59
N ARG A 43 3.86 9.09 -14.82
CA ARG A 43 5.32 9.29 -14.88
C ARG A 43 6.09 8.42 -13.88
N ARG A 44 5.44 7.48 -13.20
CA ARG A 44 6.03 6.68 -12.12
C ARG A 44 6.08 5.22 -12.53
N SER A 45 7.05 4.47 -12.03
CA SER A 45 7.10 3.01 -12.18
C SER A 45 6.43 2.29 -11.01
N ALA A 46 6.36 2.93 -9.85
CA ALA A 46 5.65 2.40 -8.70
C ALA A 46 4.99 3.51 -7.86
N ILE A 47 3.84 3.19 -7.28
CA ILE A 47 3.08 4.03 -6.37
C ILE A 47 2.96 3.29 -5.03
N LEU A 48 3.32 3.95 -3.95
CA LEU A 48 3.24 3.46 -2.59
C LEU A 48 2.18 4.27 -1.84
N VAL A 49 1.11 3.62 -1.41
CA VAL A 49 -0.01 4.24 -0.70
C VAL A 49 0.08 3.90 0.78
N GLU A 50 0.21 4.93 1.61
CA GLU A 50 0.26 4.79 3.06
C GLU A 50 -1.10 4.41 3.67
N ALA A 51 -1.08 3.84 4.87
CA ALA A 51 -2.29 3.66 5.67
C ALA A 51 -3.01 4.98 5.94
N HIS A 52 -4.33 4.91 6.11
CA HIS A 52 -5.20 6.05 6.41
C HIS A 52 -5.23 7.14 5.33
N ILE A 53 -4.85 6.81 4.09
CA ILE A 53 -5.03 7.71 2.94
C ILE A 53 -6.48 8.15 2.80
N ASP A 54 -6.70 9.37 2.30
CA ASP A 54 -8.03 9.82 1.86
C ASP A 54 -8.44 9.02 0.60
N GLN A 55 -9.15 7.92 0.82
CA GLN A 55 -9.58 7.03 -0.26
C GLN A 55 -10.66 7.64 -1.14
N CYS A 56 -11.42 8.63 -0.67
CA CYS A 56 -12.37 9.35 -1.51
C CYS A 56 -11.62 10.17 -2.57
N ALA A 57 -10.57 10.88 -2.16
CA ALA A 57 -9.69 11.58 -3.09
C ALA A 57 -8.96 10.61 -4.02
N LEU A 58 -8.50 9.46 -3.49
CA LEU A 58 -7.85 8.43 -4.30
C LEU A 58 -8.78 7.81 -5.35
N LEU A 59 -10.06 7.61 -5.02
CA LEU A 59 -11.06 7.05 -5.92
C LEU A 59 -11.30 7.93 -7.16
N ALA A 60 -11.15 9.25 -7.02
CA ALA A 60 -11.22 10.18 -8.15
C ALA A 60 -10.10 9.93 -9.19
N LEU A 61 -9.01 9.26 -8.78
CA LEU A 61 -7.88 8.89 -9.63
C LEU A 61 -7.95 7.43 -10.12
N LYS A 62 -9.04 6.70 -9.84
CA LYS A 62 -9.21 5.28 -10.22
C LYS A 62 -8.83 5.00 -11.68
N PRO A 63 -9.34 5.72 -12.69
CA PRO A 63 -8.98 5.43 -14.09
C PRO A 63 -7.49 5.59 -14.38
N ALA A 64 -6.81 6.52 -13.71
CA ALA A 64 -5.38 6.73 -13.88
C ALA A 64 -4.55 5.64 -13.17
N LEU A 65 -5.02 5.13 -12.04
CA LEU A 65 -4.40 4.00 -11.34
C LEU A 65 -4.54 2.70 -12.14
N GLU A 66 -5.72 2.46 -12.73
CA GLU A 66 -5.95 1.32 -13.62
C GLU A 66 -5.03 1.39 -14.84
N ALA A 67 -4.97 2.55 -15.52
CA ALA A 67 -4.07 2.75 -16.66
C ALA A 67 -2.59 2.58 -16.28
N HIS A 68 -2.19 2.99 -15.07
CA HIS A 68 -0.83 2.77 -14.56
C HIS A 68 -0.51 1.28 -14.40
N LEU A 69 -1.45 0.48 -13.87
CA LEU A 69 -1.30 -0.96 -13.73
C LEU A 69 -1.30 -1.68 -15.08
N ASP A 70 -2.19 -1.29 -16.00
CA ASP A 70 -2.28 -1.84 -17.36
C ASP A 70 -0.98 -1.63 -18.16
N GLN A 71 -0.23 -0.58 -17.84
CA GLN A 71 1.09 -0.27 -18.43
C GLN A 71 2.25 -0.97 -17.73
N GLY A 72 1.99 -1.86 -16.76
CA GLY A 72 3.01 -2.59 -16.01
C GLY A 72 3.58 -1.83 -14.81
N GLY A 73 2.93 -0.74 -14.39
CA GLY A 73 3.23 -0.05 -13.14
C GLY A 73 2.91 -0.90 -11.92
N THR A 74 3.53 -0.58 -10.78
CA THR A 74 3.34 -1.31 -9.52
C THR A 74 2.62 -0.47 -8.48
N LEU A 75 1.57 -1.01 -7.87
CA LEU A 75 0.89 -0.40 -6.73
C LEU A 75 1.16 -1.18 -5.45
N VAL A 76 1.69 -0.52 -4.42
CA VAL A 76 1.77 -1.04 -3.06
C VAL A 76 0.76 -0.28 -2.21
N PHE A 77 -0.24 -0.98 -1.68
CA PHE A 77 -1.30 -0.38 -0.87
C PHE A 77 -1.21 -0.86 0.58
N ASN A 78 -1.14 0.06 1.53
CA ASN A 78 -1.12 -0.24 2.95
C ASN A 78 -2.43 0.22 3.63
N GLY A 79 -3.00 -0.62 4.49
CA GLY A 79 -4.20 -0.32 5.27
C GLY A 79 -5.46 -1.01 4.77
N HIS A 80 -6.61 -0.55 5.27
CA HIS A 80 -7.91 -1.15 4.98
C HIS A 80 -8.53 -0.55 3.73
N LEU A 81 -8.74 -1.35 2.68
CA LEU A 81 -9.46 -0.91 1.49
C LEU A 81 -10.96 -0.80 1.79
N THR A 82 -11.51 0.42 1.80
CA THR A 82 -12.93 0.66 2.13
C THR A 82 -13.77 1.04 0.91
N TYR A 83 -13.13 1.47 -0.17
CA TYR A 83 -13.77 1.81 -1.43
C TYR A 83 -13.25 0.90 -2.55
N GLY A 84 -14.07 0.65 -3.57
CA GLY A 84 -13.72 -0.17 -4.73
C GLY A 84 -12.72 0.51 -5.65
N LEU A 85 -11.48 0.67 -5.19
CA LEU A 85 -10.42 1.41 -5.86
C LEU A 85 -9.98 0.75 -7.17
N LEU A 86 -9.93 -0.58 -7.20
CA LEU A 86 -9.56 -1.37 -8.37
C LEU A 86 -10.53 -2.54 -8.48
N ASP A 87 -10.91 -2.86 -9.71
CA ASP A 87 -11.74 -4.02 -9.97
C ASP A 87 -10.97 -5.31 -9.64
N GLY A 88 -11.65 -6.28 -9.00
CA GLY A 88 -11.03 -7.55 -8.57
C GLY A 88 -10.41 -7.54 -7.17
N LEU A 89 -10.33 -6.39 -6.50
CA LEU A 89 -9.98 -6.32 -5.07
C LEU A 89 -11.22 -6.46 -4.19
N GLU A 90 -11.10 -7.24 -3.13
CA GLU A 90 -12.12 -7.32 -2.08
C GLU A 90 -11.94 -6.20 -1.06
N LEU A 91 -13.06 -5.63 -0.60
CA LEU A 91 -13.04 -4.65 0.48
C LEU A 91 -12.61 -5.31 1.79
N PHE A 92 -11.95 -4.53 2.63
CA PHE A 92 -11.54 -4.97 3.96
C PHE A 92 -12.75 -5.45 4.78
N GLN A 93 -12.62 -6.63 5.37
CA GLN A 93 -13.60 -7.23 6.27
C GLN A 93 -13.00 -7.36 7.67
N VAL A 94 -13.75 -6.91 8.67
CA VAL A 94 -13.37 -7.08 10.07
C VAL A 94 -13.61 -8.54 10.47
N ALA A 95 -12.54 -9.25 10.82
CA ALA A 95 -12.68 -10.59 11.40
C ALA A 95 -13.59 -10.57 12.65
N THR A 96 -14.58 -11.47 12.69
CA THR A 96 -15.62 -11.57 13.73
C THR A 96 -15.06 -11.92 15.10
N GLU A 97 -13.98 -12.69 15.15
CA GLU A 97 -13.24 -13.04 16.36
C GLU A 97 -11.75 -12.85 16.12
N ARG A 98 -11.01 -12.39 17.13
CA ARG A 98 -9.56 -12.16 17.03
C ARG A 98 -8.89 -12.60 18.32
N ARG A 99 -7.98 -13.57 18.23
CA ARG A 99 -7.03 -13.87 19.31
C ARG A 99 -5.65 -13.40 18.87
N VAL A 100 -4.80 -13.07 19.84
CA VAL A 100 -3.41 -12.63 19.59
C VAL A 100 -2.66 -13.58 18.65
N LYS A 101 -2.84 -14.90 18.84
CA LYS A 101 -2.21 -15.92 17.97
C LYS A 101 -2.67 -15.88 16.52
N ASP A 102 -3.90 -15.42 16.27
CA ASP A 102 -4.48 -15.35 14.92
C ASP A 102 -3.96 -14.13 14.14
N LEU A 103 -3.17 -13.26 14.79
CA LEU A 103 -2.58 -12.06 14.21
C LEU A 103 -1.08 -12.20 13.93
N GLN A 104 -0.51 -13.38 14.19
CA GLN A 104 0.90 -13.65 13.91
C GLN A 104 1.12 -13.73 12.39
N VAL A 105 2.06 -12.95 11.90
CA VAL A 105 2.54 -13.05 10.52
C VAL A 105 3.34 -14.33 10.40
N ILE A 106 2.93 -15.20 9.48
CA ILE A 106 3.67 -16.41 9.13
C ILE A 106 4.08 -16.34 7.67
N ARG A 107 5.33 -16.73 7.38
CA ARG A 107 5.80 -16.88 6.01
C ARG A 107 5.38 -18.25 5.49
N VAL A 108 4.42 -18.25 4.57
CA VAL A 108 3.94 -19.50 3.93
C VAL A 108 4.89 -19.96 2.82
N ASN A 109 5.56 -19.03 2.13
CA ASN A 109 6.50 -19.32 1.03
C ASN A 109 7.75 -18.42 1.06
N PRO A 110 8.89 -18.89 0.53
CA PRO A 110 10.03 -18.04 0.22
C PRO A 110 9.63 -16.90 -0.73
N HIS A 111 10.04 -15.68 -0.40
CA HIS A 111 9.79 -14.47 -1.19
C HIS A 111 10.80 -13.37 -0.82
N PRO A 112 11.38 -12.63 -1.79
CA PRO A 112 12.40 -11.61 -1.54
C PRO A 112 11.98 -10.46 -0.63
N VAL A 113 10.67 -10.19 -0.53
CA VAL A 113 10.12 -9.16 0.38
C VAL A 113 10.46 -9.44 1.86
N PHE A 114 10.77 -10.69 2.19
CA PHE A 114 11.12 -11.11 3.55
C PHE A 114 12.63 -11.31 3.75
N ASP A 115 13.47 -10.93 2.78
CA ASP A 115 14.92 -11.09 2.92
C ASP A 115 15.44 -10.17 4.03
N GLY A 116 16.06 -10.78 5.06
CA GLY A 116 16.53 -10.07 6.25
C GLY A 116 15.42 -9.61 7.21
N VAL A 117 14.18 -10.10 7.04
CA VAL A 117 13.04 -9.75 7.90
C VAL A 117 12.58 -10.99 8.67
N ASP A 118 12.51 -10.89 10.00
CA ASP A 118 11.96 -11.95 10.83
C ASP A 118 10.45 -11.75 11.07
N CYS A 119 9.67 -12.83 10.98
CA CYS A 119 8.21 -12.78 11.12
C CYS A 119 7.72 -12.31 12.52
N PRO A 120 8.38 -12.64 13.64
CA PRO A 120 8.08 -12.07 14.94
C PRO A 120 8.23 -10.56 15.00
N ASP A 121 9.19 -9.95 14.29
CA ASP A 121 9.37 -8.50 14.25
C ASP A 121 8.21 -7.80 13.52
N LEU A 122 7.59 -8.49 12.55
CA LEU A 122 6.38 -8.04 11.89
C LEU A 122 5.13 -8.23 12.75
N SER A 123 5.13 -9.29 13.57
CA SER A 123 3.99 -9.66 14.41
C SER A 123 3.93 -8.85 15.69
N PHE A 124 5.07 -8.43 16.24
CA PHE A 124 5.15 -7.81 17.56
C PHE A 124 6.00 -6.55 17.51
N ARG A 125 5.39 -5.40 17.84
CA ARG A 125 6.10 -4.14 18.01
C ARG A 125 5.89 -3.64 19.44
N LYS A 126 6.97 -3.59 20.24
CA LYS A 126 6.91 -3.23 21.67
C LYS A 126 5.89 -4.06 22.48
N GLY A 127 5.70 -5.34 22.14
CA GLY A 127 4.71 -6.22 22.79
C GLY A 127 3.27 -6.04 22.31
N VAL A 128 3.01 -5.16 21.33
CA VAL A 128 1.70 -4.97 20.70
C VAL A 128 1.69 -5.64 19.33
N VAL A 129 0.61 -6.35 19.00
CA VAL A 129 0.47 -6.97 17.68
C VAL A 129 0.07 -5.93 16.64
N VAL A 130 0.86 -5.81 15.58
CA VAL A 130 0.60 -4.88 14.47
C VAL A 130 0.14 -5.69 13.24
N PHE A 131 -0.91 -5.22 12.59
CA PHE A 131 -1.63 -5.94 11.54
C PHE A 131 -1.31 -5.38 10.15
N MET A 132 -1.02 -6.26 9.19
CA MET A 132 -0.96 -5.92 7.77
C MET A 132 -1.57 -7.09 6.96
N VAL A 133 -2.65 -6.83 6.21
CA VAL A 133 -3.27 -7.82 5.31
C VAL A 133 -2.65 -7.67 3.93
N ALA A 134 -2.11 -8.76 3.40
CA ALA A 134 -1.98 -8.95 1.97
C ALA A 134 -3.26 -9.64 1.48
N VAL A 135 -4.06 -8.96 0.65
CA VAL A 135 -5.22 -9.56 -0.01
C VAL A 135 -4.69 -10.47 -1.14
N PRO A 136 -5.06 -11.76 -1.19
CA PRO A 136 -4.74 -12.57 -2.35
C PRO A 136 -5.51 -12.04 -3.56
N ILE A 137 -4.79 -11.63 -4.61
CA ILE A 137 -5.40 -11.37 -5.93
C ILE A 137 -5.98 -12.71 -6.40
N ARG A 138 -7.30 -12.84 -6.49
CA ARG A 138 -7.91 -14.00 -7.16
C ARG A 138 -7.43 -14.00 -8.61
N PRO A 139 -7.06 -15.16 -9.20
CA PRO A 139 -6.79 -15.20 -10.62
C PRO A 139 -8.05 -14.74 -11.37
N LEU A 140 -7.88 -13.79 -12.31
CA LEU A 140 -8.92 -13.42 -13.25
C LEU A 140 -9.42 -14.71 -13.91
N ARG A 141 -10.72 -15.01 -13.78
CA ARG A 141 -11.35 -16.02 -14.64
C ARG A 141 -11.37 -15.43 -16.04
N GLU A 142 -10.66 -16.08 -16.96
CA GLU A 142 -10.80 -15.86 -18.40
C GLU A 142 -12.29 -15.97 -18.77
N ARG A 143 -12.80 -14.94 -19.45
CA ARG A 143 -14.09 -14.97 -20.16
C ARG A 143 -13.83 -14.88 -21.64
#